data_AF-A0A8I3NWV8-F1
#
_entry.id   AF-A0A8I3NWV8-F1
#
_cell.length_a   1.000
_cell.length_b   1.000
_cell.length_c   1.000
_cell.angle_alpha   90.00
_cell.angle_beta   90.00
_cell.angle_gamma   90.00
#
_symmetry.space_group_name_H-M   'P 1'
#
loop_
_entity.id
_entity.type
_entity.pdbx_description
1 polymer ?
#
loop_
_entity_poly.entity_id
_entity_poly.type
_entity_poly.pdbx_seq_one_letter_code
_entity_poly.pdbx_strand_id
1 'polypeptide(L)'
;MPPGLRERHFCSWGLLLWLSIGSAGDAPPTPQKKCTDFQNANLLQGTNLKVQFLLFTPLEPSCGQLVQESGDIQNSGFNATLGTKLIIHGFRALGTKPSWIDTFIGTLLRAANANVIAVDWVYGSTGVYFSAVENVVKLGLEISRFLSKLLVLGVPESSIHIIGVSLGAHVGGMVGHFYKGQLGRITGLDPAGPEYTRASLEERLDPGDALFVEAIHTDTDNLGIRIPVGHVDYFVNGGQDQPGCPTFIHAGYSYLICDHMRAVYLYISALENSCPLMAFPCATYKAFLAGQCLDCFNPFLLSCPRIGLMEQSGIKIEPLPKEVKVYLLTTSRAPYCVHHSLVEFYLQEPRNKDTFISVTFLSSNVTSQVKITIPRQELQGKGVIAHANPQCQINQVKLKFHSSHRVWRKDRTTIVGKFCTAPLPVNDNKKMVCLPEPVNLQASETVSYDLKIMCV
;
A
#
# COMPACT_ATOMS: atom_id res chain seq x y z
N MET A 1 -49.10 -43.20 -31.87
CA MET A 1 -50.34 -43.67 -31.24
C MET A 1 -49.98 -44.20 -29.84
N PRO A 2 -50.60 -43.73 -28.75
CA PRO A 2 -50.59 -44.40 -27.43
C PRO A 2 -51.68 -45.50 -27.40
N PRO A 3 -52.01 -46.22 -26.29
CA PRO A 3 -51.57 -46.18 -24.86
C PRO A 3 -51.16 -47.61 -24.33
N GLY A 4 -50.88 -47.94 -23.05
CA GLY A 4 -51.16 -47.32 -21.76
C GLY A 4 -50.51 -48.01 -20.53
N LEU A 5 -50.89 -47.48 -19.35
CA LEU A 5 -50.43 -47.68 -17.95
C LEU A 5 -50.70 -49.08 -17.33
N ARG A 6 -49.97 -49.46 -16.25
CA ARG A 6 -50.48 -49.53 -14.84
C ARG A 6 -49.44 -49.87 -13.73
N GLU A 7 -49.38 -48.98 -12.73
CA GLU A 7 -49.17 -49.03 -11.24
C GLU A 7 -48.41 -50.19 -10.52
N ARG A 8 -47.35 -49.87 -9.76
CA ARG A 8 -47.19 -49.64 -8.27
C ARG A 8 -46.89 -50.90 -7.45
N HIS A 9 -45.86 -50.85 -6.58
CA HIS A 9 -45.95 -51.12 -5.13
C HIS A 9 -44.63 -50.85 -4.38
N PHE A 10 -44.77 -50.24 -3.21
CA PHE A 10 -43.78 -49.95 -2.16
C PHE A 10 -43.32 -51.24 -1.45
N CYS A 11 -42.08 -51.27 -0.95
CA CYS A 11 -41.74 -52.03 0.26
C CYS A 11 -40.53 -51.43 0.99
N SER A 12 -40.57 -51.50 2.32
CA SER A 12 -39.69 -50.85 3.27
C SER A 12 -39.41 -51.81 4.45
N TRP A 13 -38.31 -51.57 5.19
CA TRP A 13 -37.84 -52.20 6.46
C TRP A 13 -37.07 -53.52 6.27
N GLY A 14 -35.97 -53.84 6.96
CA GLY A 14 -35.24 -53.22 8.08
C GLY A 14 -34.04 -54.09 8.49
N LEU A 15 -33.18 -53.51 9.33
CA LEU A 15 -31.89 -53.93 9.95
C LEU A 15 -31.59 -55.42 10.23
N LEU A 16 -30.28 -55.75 10.24
CA LEU A 16 -29.59 -56.45 11.34
C LEU A 16 -28.07 -56.18 11.35
N LEU A 17 -27.57 -55.77 12.53
CA LEU A 17 -26.16 -55.46 12.89
C LEU A 17 -25.34 -56.72 13.19
N TRP A 18 -24.04 -56.69 12.87
CA TRP A 18 -23.01 -57.50 13.55
C TRP A 18 -21.82 -56.62 14.00
N LEU A 19 -21.45 -56.79 15.27
CA LEU A 19 -20.43 -56.07 16.02
C LEU A 19 -19.02 -56.64 15.76
N SER A 20 -18.00 -55.79 15.75
CA SER A 20 -16.60 -56.18 15.95
C SER A 20 -15.94 -55.18 16.89
N ILE A 21 -15.52 -55.66 18.06
CA ILE A 21 -14.84 -54.89 19.10
C ILE A 21 -13.35 -54.93 18.78
N GLY A 22 -12.79 -53.78 18.37
CA GLY A 22 -11.35 -53.53 18.32
C GLY A 22 -10.98 -52.56 19.43
N SER A 23 -10.18 -53.02 20.39
CA SER A 23 -9.63 -52.18 21.45
C SER A 23 -8.46 -51.38 20.88
N ALA A 24 -8.71 -50.12 20.54
CA ALA A 24 -7.67 -49.12 20.34
C ALA A 24 -7.47 -48.41 21.68
N GLY A 25 -6.25 -48.50 22.23
CA GLY A 25 -5.89 -47.76 23.44
C GLY A 25 -6.09 -46.27 23.21
N ASP A 26 -6.84 -45.63 24.11
CA ASP A 26 -6.99 -44.19 24.18
C ASP A 26 -5.63 -43.57 24.47
N ALA A 27 -4.93 -43.13 23.42
CA ALA A 27 -3.96 -42.06 23.59
C ALA A 27 -4.76 -40.85 24.12
N PRO A 28 -4.33 -40.21 25.23
CA PRO A 28 -4.99 -39.00 25.70
C PRO A 28 -5.04 -38.01 24.53
N PRO A 29 -6.19 -37.38 24.23
CA PRO A 29 -6.23 -36.36 23.20
C PRO A 29 -5.18 -35.33 23.55
N THR A 30 -4.17 -35.18 22.67
CA THR A 30 -3.22 -34.06 22.75
C THR A 30 -4.04 -32.79 22.94
N PRO A 31 -3.76 -31.96 23.98
CA PRO A 31 -4.54 -30.77 24.23
C PRO A 31 -4.60 -29.96 22.95
N GLN A 32 -5.78 -29.89 22.34
CA GLN A 32 -5.94 -29.13 21.11
C GLN A 32 -5.72 -27.67 21.50
N LYS A 33 -4.58 -27.11 21.07
CA LYS A 33 -4.16 -25.77 21.44
C LYS A 33 -5.25 -24.80 20.98
N LYS A 34 -5.92 -24.15 21.93
CA LYS A 34 -7.10 -23.31 21.65
C LYS A 34 -6.64 -21.97 21.05
N CYS A 35 -6.72 -21.83 19.74
CA CYS A 35 -6.46 -20.57 19.06
C CYS A 35 -7.55 -19.54 19.38
N THR A 36 -7.14 -18.31 19.65
CA THR A 36 -8.03 -17.16 19.84
C THR A 36 -8.12 -16.40 18.52
N ASP A 37 -9.35 -16.06 18.11
CA ASP A 37 -9.62 -15.23 16.94
C ASP A 37 -10.17 -13.86 17.38
N PHE A 38 -10.20 -12.92 16.45
CA PHE A 38 -10.75 -11.58 16.66
C PHE A 38 -12.21 -11.64 17.15
N GLN A 39 -12.53 -10.69 18.02
CA GLN A 39 -13.86 -10.43 18.49
C GLN A 39 -14.78 -10.00 17.35
N ASN A 40 -16.08 -10.29 17.50
CA ASN A 40 -17.14 -9.72 16.68
C ASN A 40 -18.06 -8.90 17.58
N ALA A 41 -18.34 -7.67 17.17
CA ALA A 41 -19.21 -6.76 17.87
C ALA A 41 -20.44 -6.43 17.02
N ASN A 42 -21.56 -6.12 17.67
CA ASN A 42 -22.73 -5.57 17.03
C ASN A 42 -23.44 -4.61 17.99
N LEU A 43 -24.31 -3.75 17.47
CA LEU A 43 -25.00 -2.73 18.27
C LEU A 43 -25.86 -3.31 19.40
N LEU A 44 -26.31 -4.57 19.29
CA LEU A 44 -27.13 -5.22 20.32
C LEU A 44 -26.31 -5.72 21.51
N GLN A 45 -25.09 -6.23 21.27
CA GLN A 45 -24.18 -6.73 22.29
C GLN A 45 -23.34 -5.62 22.96
N GLY A 46 -23.46 -4.39 22.46
CA GLY A 46 -22.71 -3.22 22.89
C GLY A 46 -21.38 -3.07 22.14
N THR A 47 -20.87 -1.85 22.11
CA THR A 47 -19.66 -1.46 21.37
C THR A 47 -18.59 -0.84 22.26
N ASN A 48 -18.72 -0.98 23.60
CA ASN A 48 -17.73 -0.49 24.56
C ASN A 48 -16.36 -1.11 24.29
N LEU A 49 -15.29 -0.29 24.38
CA LEU A 49 -13.92 -0.71 24.12
C LEU A 49 -13.54 -1.96 24.92
N LYS A 50 -13.11 -3.00 24.20
CA LYS A 50 -12.44 -4.18 24.73
C LYS A 50 -11.22 -4.42 23.86
N VAL A 51 -10.06 -4.63 24.49
CA VAL A 51 -8.79 -4.79 23.79
C VAL A 51 -8.25 -6.19 24.02
N GLN A 52 -7.88 -6.87 22.95
CA GLN A 52 -7.14 -8.13 22.98
C GLN A 52 -5.83 -7.99 22.22
N PHE A 53 -4.79 -8.61 22.75
CA PHE A 53 -3.49 -8.72 22.11
C PHE A 53 -3.30 -10.18 21.69
N LEU A 54 -3.30 -10.41 20.39
CA LEU A 54 -3.17 -11.74 19.81
C LEU A 54 -1.76 -11.92 19.26
N LEU A 55 -0.95 -12.74 19.91
CA LEU A 55 0.40 -13.07 19.50
C LEU A 55 0.39 -14.16 18.44
N PHE A 56 1.16 -13.93 17.38
CA PHE A 56 1.50 -14.88 16.34
C PHE A 56 3.02 -14.98 16.24
N THR A 57 3.50 -16.20 16.05
CA THR A 57 4.94 -16.50 15.99
C THR A 57 5.26 -17.27 14.71
N PRO A 58 6.51 -17.30 14.26
CA PRO A 58 6.90 -18.11 13.10
C PRO A 58 6.57 -19.60 13.25
N LEU A 59 6.52 -20.11 14.49
CA LEU A 59 6.16 -21.50 14.81
C LEU A 59 4.66 -21.76 14.65
N GLU A 60 3.82 -20.78 14.95
CA GLU A 60 2.36 -20.89 14.92
C GLU A 60 1.72 -19.69 14.19
N PRO A 61 1.92 -19.55 12.87
CA PRO A 61 1.56 -18.35 12.12
C PRO A 61 0.05 -18.15 11.92
N SER A 62 -0.77 -19.19 12.12
CA SER A 62 -2.22 -19.17 11.93
C SER A 62 -3.02 -19.24 13.24
N CYS A 63 -2.35 -19.29 14.39
CA CYS A 63 -3.00 -19.50 15.68
C CYS A 63 -2.68 -18.33 16.61
N GLY A 64 -3.65 -17.43 16.80
CA GLY A 64 -3.52 -16.31 17.72
C GLY A 64 -3.53 -16.79 19.17
N GLN A 65 -2.48 -16.46 19.92
CA GLN A 65 -2.43 -16.68 21.37
C GLN A 65 -2.80 -15.39 22.09
N LEU A 66 -3.86 -15.41 22.89
CA LEU A 66 -4.23 -14.26 23.72
C LEU A 66 -3.14 -14.05 24.78
N VAL A 67 -2.51 -12.88 24.77
CA VAL A 67 -1.45 -12.50 25.71
C VAL A 67 -1.84 -11.20 26.41
N GLN A 68 -2.44 -11.28 27.60
CA GLN A 68 -2.83 -10.08 28.36
C GLN A 68 -1.89 -9.82 29.54
N GLU A 69 -1.51 -10.87 30.26
CA GLU A 69 -0.63 -10.76 31.41
C GLU A 69 0.81 -11.19 31.12
N SER A 70 1.74 -10.74 31.96
CA SER A 70 3.17 -11.08 31.81
C SER A 70 3.41 -12.60 31.84
N GLY A 71 2.63 -13.33 32.64
CA GLY A 71 2.66 -14.79 32.67
C GLY A 71 2.18 -15.42 31.37
N ASP A 72 1.17 -14.85 30.71
CA ASP A 72 0.70 -15.33 29.41
C ASP A 72 1.80 -15.15 28.35
N ILE A 73 2.47 -14.00 28.35
CA ILE A 73 3.55 -13.69 27.41
C ILE A 73 4.73 -14.65 27.61
N GLN A 74 5.17 -14.90 28.85
CA GLN A 74 6.30 -15.80 29.12
C GLN A 74 5.99 -17.27 28.80
N ASN A 75 4.75 -17.71 28.99
CA ASN A 75 4.30 -19.07 28.67
C ASN A 75 3.86 -19.24 27.22
N SER A 76 3.88 -18.15 26.43
CA SER A 76 3.59 -18.17 25.00
C SER A 76 4.83 -18.50 24.18
N GLY A 77 4.70 -18.53 22.85
CA GLY A 77 5.85 -18.61 21.94
C GLY A 77 6.64 -17.31 21.79
N PHE A 78 6.39 -16.29 22.62
CA PHE A 78 7.04 -14.98 22.53
C PHE A 78 8.56 -15.06 22.74
N ASN A 79 9.32 -14.35 21.91
CA ASN A 79 10.77 -14.29 22.03
C ASN A 79 11.27 -12.85 22.14
N ALA A 80 11.72 -12.45 23.33
CA ALA A 80 12.17 -11.08 23.61
C ALA A 80 13.45 -10.67 22.84
N THR A 81 14.19 -11.62 22.27
CA THR A 81 15.36 -11.34 21.43
C THR A 81 14.99 -10.93 20.00
N LEU A 82 13.74 -11.15 19.58
CA LEU A 82 13.23 -10.73 18.28
C LEU A 82 12.56 -9.36 18.36
N GLY A 83 12.61 -8.60 17.27
CA GLY A 83 11.81 -7.39 17.13
C GLY A 83 10.31 -7.69 17.20
N THR A 84 9.52 -6.73 17.66
CA THR A 84 8.06 -6.90 17.83
C THR A 84 7.30 -5.96 16.91
N LYS A 85 6.39 -6.52 16.10
CA LYS A 85 5.55 -5.79 15.16
C LYS A 85 4.10 -5.81 15.64
N LEU A 86 3.53 -4.65 15.92
CA LEU A 86 2.14 -4.49 16.34
C LEU A 86 1.30 -4.06 15.14
N ILE A 87 0.21 -4.76 14.86
CA ILE A 87 -0.76 -4.38 13.82
C ILE A 87 -2.02 -3.84 14.50
N ILE A 88 -2.37 -2.59 14.20
CA ILE A 88 -3.55 -1.92 14.77
C ILE A 88 -4.52 -1.60 13.63
N HIS A 89 -5.69 -2.23 13.63
CA HIS A 89 -6.72 -1.93 12.63
C HIS A 89 -7.43 -0.60 12.92
N GLY A 90 -8.25 -0.15 11.97
CA GLY A 90 -9.04 1.08 12.09
C GLY A 90 -10.50 0.86 12.45
N PHE A 91 -11.33 1.83 12.06
CA PHE A 91 -12.79 1.81 12.25
C PHE A 91 -13.45 0.59 11.59
N ARG A 92 -14.40 -0.03 12.30
CA ARG A 92 -15.12 -1.25 11.88
C ARG A 92 -16.63 -1.05 11.98
N ALA A 93 -17.22 -0.33 11.03
CA ALA A 93 -18.67 -0.03 11.04
C ALA A 93 -19.57 -1.23 11.36
N LEU A 94 -19.25 -2.41 10.80
CA LEU A 94 -20.03 -3.64 10.96
C LEU A 94 -19.56 -4.55 12.12
N GLY A 95 -18.50 -4.17 12.83
CA GLY A 95 -17.97 -4.92 13.97
C GLY A 95 -17.45 -6.32 13.65
N THR A 96 -16.90 -6.48 12.45
CA THR A 96 -16.29 -7.74 12.00
C THR A 96 -14.78 -7.66 11.96
N LYS A 97 -14.12 -8.80 12.16
CA LYS A 97 -12.69 -9.01 11.90
C LYS A 97 -12.26 -8.37 10.57
N PRO A 98 -11.14 -7.63 10.51
CA PRO A 98 -10.62 -7.12 9.25
C PRO A 98 -10.25 -8.27 8.30
N SER A 99 -10.83 -8.30 7.10
CA SER A 99 -10.63 -9.41 6.15
C SER A 99 -9.19 -9.58 5.67
N TRP A 100 -8.37 -8.53 5.78
CA TRP A 100 -6.97 -8.53 5.38
C TRP A 100 -6.00 -9.00 6.48
N ILE A 101 -6.44 -9.11 7.74
CA ILE A 101 -5.54 -9.25 8.90
C ILE A 101 -4.72 -10.54 8.87
N ASP A 102 -5.35 -11.67 8.54
CA ASP A 102 -4.67 -12.98 8.55
C ASP A 102 -3.57 -13.05 7.47
N THR A 103 -3.88 -12.51 6.27
CA THR A 103 -2.90 -12.41 5.18
C THR A 103 -1.74 -11.52 5.61
N PHE A 104 -2.02 -10.40 6.27
CA PHE A 104 -1.00 -9.45 6.70
C PHE A 104 -0.09 -10.05 7.78
N ILE A 105 -0.65 -10.70 8.81
CA ILE A 105 0.10 -11.41 9.85
C ILE A 105 1.03 -12.45 9.21
N GLY A 106 0.49 -13.34 8.37
CA GLY A 106 1.27 -14.37 7.72
C GLY A 106 2.38 -13.80 6.83
N THR A 107 2.12 -12.68 6.16
CA THR A 107 3.10 -11.96 5.34
C THR A 107 4.25 -11.41 6.18
N LEU A 108 3.95 -10.77 7.31
CA LEU A 108 4.98 -10.22 8.20
C LEU A 108 5.88 -11.32 8.79
N LEU A 109 5.29 -12.45 9.19
CA LEU A 109 6.05 -13.59 9.71
C LEU A 109 6.95 -14.25 8.65
N ARG A 110 6.56 -14.20 7.37
CA ARG A 110 7.43 -14.64 6.25
C ARG A 110 8.53 -13.63 5.93
N ALA A 111 8.22 -12.34 6.01
CA ALA A 111 9.13 -11.26 5.63
C ALA A 111 10.16 -10.91 6.71
N ALA A 112 9.89 -11.22 7.98
CA ALA A 112 10.80 -10.97 9.09
C ALA A 112 10.66 -12.01 10.20
N ASN A 113 11.80 -12.41 10.78
CA ASN A 113 11.83 -13.20 12.00
C ASN A 113 11.52 -12.28 13.20
N ALA A 114 10.23 -12.15 13.54
CA ALA A 114 9.72 -11.20 14.51
C ALA A 114 8.53 -11.78 15.30
N ASN A 115 8.25 -11.22 16.48
CA ASN A 115 6.96 -11.40 17.13
C ASN A 115 5.92 -10.52 16.39
N VAL A 116 4.78 -11.08 16.02
CA VAL A 116 3.69 -10.30 15.41
C VAL A 116 2.50 -10.30 16.37
N ILE A 117 2.03 -9.11 16.74
CA ILE A 117 0.92 -8.94 17.68
C ILE A 117 -0.19 -8.17 16.97
N ALA A 118 -1.34 -8.79 16.81
CA ALA A 118 -2.52 -8.12 16.29
C ALA A 118 -3.31 -7.52 17.47
N VAL A 119 -3.57 -6.22 17.41
CA VAL A 119 -4.37 -5.51 18.42
C VAL A 119 -5.82 -5.53 17.97
N ASP A 120 -6.62 -6.34 18.63
CA ASP A 120 -8.06 -6.42 18.40
C ASP A 120 -8.79 -5.44 19.32
N TRP A 121 -9.41 -4.45 18.70
CA TRP A 121 -10.31 -3.50 19.32
C TRP A 121 -11.58 -3.36 18.46
N VAL A 122 -12.06 -4.46 17.87
CA VAL A 122 -13.32 -4.50 17.12
C VAL A 122 -14.44 -3.90 17.98
N TYR A 123 -14.49 -4.31 19.26
CA TYR A 123 -15.20 -3.56 20.29
C TYR A 123 -14.51 -2.21 20.55
N GLY A 124 -15.23 -1.12 20.45
CA GLY A 124 -14.69 0.25 20.55
C GLY A 124 -14.47 0.90 19.18
N SER A 125 -14.20 0.12 18.13
CA SER A 125 -14.14 0.61 16.74
C SER A 125 -15.45 0.43 15.96
N THR A 126 -16.48 -0.14 16.58
CA THR A 126 -17.77 -0.48 15.94
C THR A 126 -18.83 0.58 16.17
N GLY A 127 -19.70 0.79 15.17
CA GLY A 127 -20.87 1.65 15.29
C GLY A 127 -20.65 2.99 14.63
N VAL A 128 -20.63 4.07 15.42
CA VAL A 128 -20.48 5.45 14.93
C VAL A 128 -19.01 5.85 14.94
N TYR A 129 -18.54 6.48 13.87
CA TYR A 129 -17.13 6.86 13.70
C TYR A 129 -16.60 7.71 14.87
N PHE A 130 -17.32 8.74 15.29
CA PHE A 130 -16.89 9.61 16.38
C PHE A 130 -16.76 8.88 17.73
N SER A 131 -17.63 7.91 18.01
CA SER A 131 -17.49 7.05 19.19
C SER A 131 -16.23 6.18 19.14
N ALA A 132 -15.78 5.79 17.95
CA ALA A 132 -14.50 5.11 17.79
C ALA A 132 -13.31 6.06 17.98
N VAL A 133 -13.42 7.32 17.55
CA VAL A 133 -12.42 8.37 17.79
C VAL A 133 -12.24 8.60 19.30
N GLU A 134 -13.33 8.70 20.07
CA GLU A 134 -13.28 8.87 21.53
C GLU A 134 -12.52 7.74 22.26
N ASN A 135 -12.48 6.54 21.67
CA ASN A 135 -11.76 5.40 22.25
C ASN A 135 -10.26 5.39 21.96
N VAL A 136 -9.76 6.20 21.02
CA VAL A 136 -8.34 6.16 20.59
C VAL A 136 -7.38 6.43 21.74
N VAL A 137 -7.68 7.42 22.60
CA VAL A 137 -6.85 7.72 23.79
C VAL A 137 -6.78 6.54 24.75
N LYS A 138 -7.94 5.97 25.07
CA LYS A 138 -8.00 4.82 25.98
C LYS A 138 -7.29 3.60 25.39
N LEU A 139 -7.45 3.35 24.08
CA LEU A 139 -6.75 2.29 23.38
C LEU A 139 -5.23 2.48 23.40
N GLY A 140 -4.74 3.69 23.13
CA GLY A 140 -3.30 4.02 23.20
C GLY A 140 -2.72 3.76 24.60
N LEU A 141 -3.47 4.07 25.66
CA LEU A 141 -3.07 3.76 27.04
C LEU A 141 -3.03 2.25 27.30
N GLU A 142 -4.02 1.47 26.84
CA GLU A 142 -3.99 0.01 26.99
C GLU A 142 -2.81 -0.62 26.25
N ILE A 143 -2.51 -0.17 25.03
CA ILE A 143 -1.35 -0.63 24.27
C ILE A 143 -0.06 -0.27 24.99
N SER A 144 0.05 0.94 25.55
CA SER A 144 1.26 1.36 26.28
C SER A 144 1.50 0.56 27.55
N ARG A 145 0.43 0.21 28.29
CA ARG A 145 0.54 -0.72 29.42
C ARG A 145 1.02 -2.10 28.98
N PHE A 146 0.52 -2.59 27.85
CA PHE A 146 0.97 -3.86 27.29
C PHE A 146 2.44 -3.82 26.84
N LEU A 147 2.85 -2.77 26.12
CA LEU A 147 4.24 -2.58 25.71
C LEU A 147 5.19 -2.51 26.91
N SER A 148 4.78 -1.85 28.00
CA SER A 148 5.57 -1.82 29.24
C SER A 148 5.87 -3.22 29.79
N LYS A 149 4.95 -4.19 29.65
CA LYS A 149 5.20 -5.59 30.01
C LYS A 149 6.29 -6.20 29.11
N LEU A 150 6.26 -5.92 27.81
CA LEU A 150 7.29 -6.39 26.87
C LEU A 150 8.67 -5.81 27.18
N LEU A 151 8.75 -4.52 27.54
CA LEU A 151 10.01 -3.87 27.91
C LEU A 151 10.61 -4.51 29.19
N VAL A 152 9.77 -4.83 30.18
CA VAL A 152 10.20 -5.55 31.40
C VAL A 152 10.76 -6.94 31.07
N LEU A 153 10.27 -7.58 30.00
CA LEU A 153 10.81 -8.84 29.49
C LEU A 153 12.10 -8.68 28.67
N GLY A 154 12.61 -7.46 28.54
CA GLY A 154 13.88 -7.15 27.88
C GLY A 154 13.79 -6.78 26.39
N VAL A 155 12.57 -6.54 25.87
CA VAL A 155 12.41 -6.04 24.50
C VAL A 155 12.87 -4.58 24.43
N PRO A 156 13.81 -4.21 23.53
CA PRO A 156 14.21 -2.81 23.37
C PRO A 156 13.10 -1.96 22.73
N GLU A 157 12.88 -0.72 23.20
CA GLU A 157 11.93 0.22 22.58
C GLU A 157 12.20 0.44 21.09
N SER A 158 13.47 0.54 20.71
CA SER A 158 13.93 0.70 19.32
C SER A 158 13.64 -0.52 18.42
N SER A 159 13.25 -1.67 18.99
CA SER A 159 12.87 -2.87 18.26
C SER A 159 11.36 -2.99 18.02
N ILE A 160 10.58 -2.08 18.59
CA ILE A 160 9.12 -2.03 18.44
C ILE A 160 8.78 -1.31 17.14
N HIS A 161 7.94 -1.96 16.33
CA HIS A 161 7.39 -1.39 15.11
C HIS A 161 5.86 -1.44 15.15
N ILE A 162 5.21 -0.29 15.18
CA ILE A 162 3.75 -0.19 15.11
C ILE A 162 3.32 0.04 13.66
N ILE A 163 2.37 -0.76 13.19
CA ILE A 163 1.75 -0.64 11.87
C ILE A 163 0.27 -0.34 12.11
N GLY A 164 -0.13 0.91 11.87
CA GLY A 164 -1.49 1.37 12.12
C GLY A 164 -2.25 1.61 10.81
N VAL A 165 -3.47 1.09 10.71
CA VAL A 165 -4.35 1.30 9.55
C VAL A 165 -5.45 2.29 9.92
N SER A 166 -5.69 3.32 9.11
CA SER A 166 -6.78 4.28 9.34
C SER A 166 -6.67 4.91 10.74
N LEU A 167 -7.71 4.82 11.59
CA LEU A 167 -7.64 5.24 13.00
C LEU A 167 -6.48 4.61 13.78
N GLY A 168 -6.11 3.37 13.45
CA GLY A 168 -5.00 2.66 14.09
C GLY A 168 -3.64 3.36 13.90
N ALA A 169 -3.48 4.17 12.85
CA ALA A 169 -2.28 4.98 12.65
C ALA A 169 -2.11 6.05 13.72
N HIS A 170 -3.20 6.73 14.09
CA HIS A 170 -3.20 7.75 15.15
C HIS A 170 -3.05 7.13 16.53
N VAL A 171 -3.62 5.93 16.75
CA VAL A 171 -3.34 5.14 17.95
C VAL A 171 -1.84 4.85 18.06
N GLY A 172 -1.20 4.45 16.95
CA GLY A 172 0.25 4.23 16.91
C GLY A 172 1.06 5.48 17.22
N GLY A 173 0.69 6.62 16.64
CA GLY A 173 1.30 7.92 16.95
C GLY A 173 1.19 8.27 18.43
N MET A 174 -0.01 8.19 18.98
CA MET A 174 -0.26 8.45 20.40
C MET A 174 0.53 7.55 21.36
N VAL A 175 0.67 6.26 21.01
CA VAL A 175 1.55 5.35 21.77
C VAL A 175 3.00 5.84 21.67
N GLY A 176 3.47 6.16 20.47
CA GLY A 176 4.80 6.76 20.24
C GLY A 176 5.07 8.01 21.07
N HIS A 177 4.09 8.92 21.13
CA HIS A 177 4.11 10.11 21.96
C HIS A 177 4.27 9.78 23.45
N PHE A 178 3.54 8.79 23.99
CA PHE A 178 3.69 8.34 25.37
C PHE A 178 5.09 7.79 25.68
N TYR A 179 5.76 7.23 24.67
CA TYR A 179 7.15 6.77 24.71
C TYR A 179 8.16 7.83 24.25
N LYS A 180 7.75 9.10 24.15
CA LYS A 180 8.60 10.25 23.80
C LYS A 180 9.37 10.06 22.49
N GLY A 181 8.77 9.39 21.51
CA GLY A 181 9.38 9.17 20.20
C GLY A 181 10.49 8.11 20.17
N GLN A 182 10.69 7.34 21.25
CA GLN A 182 11.79 6.38 21.35
C GLN A 182 11.49 5.01 20.72
N LEU A 183 10.24 4.78 20.28
CA LEU A 183 9.89 3.54 19.58
C LEU A 183 10.65 3.46 18.25
N GLY A 184 11.00 2.24 17.84
CA GLY A 184 11.80 2.01 16.64
C GLY A 184 11.16 2.55 15.36
N ARG A 185 9.91 2.20 15.10
CA ARG A 185 9.24 2.57 13.86
C ARG A 185 7.72 2.68 14.00
N ILE A 186 7.12 3.63 13.29
CA ILE A 186 5.68 3.64 13.01
C ILE A 186 5.44 3.69 11.49
N THR A 187 4.62 2.78 10.98
CA THR A 187 4.11 2.82 9.60
C THR A 187 2.61 3.11 9.64
N GLY A 188 2.20 4.29 9.15
CA GLY A 188 0.81 4.68 8.97
C GLY A 188 0.28 4.25 7.60
N LEU A 189 -0.69 3.33 7.58
CA LEU A 189 -1.35 2.86 6.36
C LEU A 189 -2.67 3.62 6.18
N ASP A 190 -2.61 4.62 5.31
CA ASP A 190 -3.64 5.62 5.05
C ASP A 190 -4.30 6.15 6.33
N PRO A 191 -3.56 6.92 7.16
CA PRO A 191 -4.07 7.45 8.42
C PRO A 191 -5.38 8.22 8.22
N ALA A 192 -6.33 8.10 9.14
CA ALA A 192 -7.67 8.66 8.96
C ALA A 192 -7.67 10.21 8.91
N GLY A 193 -8.37 10.79 7.95
CA GLY A 193 -8.48 12.24 7.78
C GLY A 193 -9.48 12.94 8.71
N PRO A 194 -10.72 12.43 8.87
CA PRO A 194 -11.73 13.04 9.72
C PRO A 194 -11.28 13.09 11.19
N GLU A 195 -11.50 14.22 11.86
CA GLU A 195 -10.96 14.61 13.18
C GLU A 195 -9.44 14.92 13.22
N TYR A 196 -8.60 14.24 12.44
CA TYR A 196 -7.14 14.35 12.59
C TYR A 196 -6.44 15.35 11.66
N THR A 197 -7.02 15.70 10.51
CA THR A 197 -6.38 16.63 9.54
C THR A 197 -6.08 18.01 10.14
N ARG A 198 -6.86 18.42 11.15
CA ARG A 198 -6.70 19.70 11.86
C ARG A 198 -6.27 19.52 13.32
N ALA A 199 -6.02 18.30 13.75
CA ALA A 199 -5.61 17.99 15.11
C ALA A 199 -4.17 18.46 15.37
N SER A 200 -3.85 18.68 16.65
CA SER A 200 -2.49 19.02 17.06
C SER A 200 -1.56 17.82 16.88
N LEU A 201 -0.24 18.03 16.96
CA LEU A 201 0.74 16.94 16.77
C LEU A 201 0.52 15.81 17.77
N GLU A 202 0.24 16.17 19.03
CA GLU A 202 -0.01 15.26 20.14
C GLU A 202 -1.28 14.41 19.99
N GLU A 203 -2.20 14.83 19.13
CA GLU A 203 -3.50 14.19 18.92
C GLU A 203 -3.53 13.27 17.68
N ARG A 204 -2.49 13.30 16.84
CA ARG A 204 -2.43 12.54 15.59
C ARG A 204 -1.10 11.81 15.45
N LEU A 205 -0.89 11.19 14.29
CA LEU A 205 0.42 10.65 13.92
C LEU A 205 1.29 11.81 13.46
N ASP A 206 2.54 11.85 13.92
CA ASP A 206 3.54 12.80 13.45
C ASP A 206 4.97 12.20 13.45
N PRO A 207 5.93 12.83 12.75
CA PRO A 207 7.30 12.32 12.66
C PRO A 207 7.98 12.12 14.03
N GLY A 208 7.63 12.90 15.05
CA GLY A 208 8.19 12.81 16.40
C GLY A 208 7.75 11.59 17.22
N ASP A 209 6.82 10.78 16.73
CA ASP A 209 6.26 9.65 17.48
C ASP A 209 7.16 8.41 17.50
N ALA A 210 8.19 8.35 16.65
CA ALA A 210 9.18 7.26 16.64
C ALA A 210 10.51 7.71 16.05
N LEU A 211 11.55 6.88 16.22
CA LEU A 211 12.85 7.07 15.59
C LEU A 211 12.73 7.11 14.04
N PHE A 212 11.72 6.44 13.49
CA PHE A 212 11.34 6.57 12.09
C PHE A 212 9.83 6.41 11.93
N VAL A 213 9.22 7.30 11.14
CA VAL A 213 7.79 7.29 10.85
C VAL A 213 7.64 7.40 9.34
N GLU A 214 6.87 6.49 8.75
CA GLU A 214 6.47 6.59 7.35
C GLU A 214 4.95 6.50 7.22
N ALA A 215 4.39 7.19 6.24
CA ALA A 215 2.96 7.17 5.97
C ALA A 215 2.67 6.89 4.50
N ILE A 216 1.70 6.02 4.23
CA ILE A 216 1.27 5.66 2.87
C ILE A 216 -0.12 6.24 2.67
N HIS A 217 -0.22 7.27 1.85
CA HIS A 217 -1.45 7.98 1.55
C HIS A 217 -2.05 7.43 0.25
N THR A 218 -3.30 6.99 0.34
CA THR A 218 -4.04 6.40 -0.78
C THR A 218 -5.47 6.90 -0.90
N ASP A 219 -6.00 7.72 0.02
CA ASP A 219 -7.40 8.23 -0.05
C ASP A 219 -7.58 9.64 0.55
N THR A 220 -6.64 10.56 0.29
CA THR A 220 -6.58 11.88 0.95
C THR A 220 -7.75 12.82 0.64
N ASP A 221 -8.47 12.62 -0.45
CA ASP A 221 -9.65 13.40 -0.81
C ASP A 221 -10.93 12.90 -0.12
N ASN A 222 -10.92 11.69 0.45
CA ASN A 222 -12.04 11.07 1.14
C ASN A 222 -11.68 10.66 2.60
N LEU A 223 -11.30 9.40 2.87
CA LEU A 223 -11.12 8.89 4.24
C LEU A 223 -9.73 9.15 4.85
N GLY A 224 -8.71 9.33 4.02
CA GLY A 224 -7.31 9.51 4.44
C GLY A 224 -6.96 10.95 4.81
N ILE A 225 -5.91 11.12 5.62
CA ILE A 225 -5.42 12.42 6.06
C ILE A 225 -4.69 13.17 4.93
N ARG A 226 -4.98 14.47 4.80
CA ARG A 226 -4.52 15.32 3.69
C ARG A 226 -3.10 15.88 3.85
N ILE A 227 -2.58 15.85 5.07
CA ILE A 227 -1.29 16.43 5.42
C ILE A 227 -0.25 15.32 5.59
N PRO A 228 1.04 15.61 5.34
CA PRO A 228 2.12 14.71 5.72
C PRO A 228 2.12 14.50 7.24
N VAL A 229 2.49 13.29 7.65
CA VAL A 229 2.53 12.84 9.05
C VAL A 229 3.73 11.96 9.37
N GLY A 230 4.64 11.71 8.41
CA GLY A 230 5.85 10.94 8.63
C GLY A 230 7.13 11.67 8.23
N HIS A 231 8.28 11.07 8.54
CA HIS A 231 9.55 11.47 7.97
C HIS A 231 9.54 11.27 6.44
N VAL A 232 8.86 10.21 5.97
CA VAL A 232 8.60 9.92 4.55
C VAL A 232 7.12 9.66 4.32
N ASP A 233 6.50 10.46 3.46
CA ASP A 233 5.07 10.37 3.11
C ASP A 233 4.90 9.96 1.65
N TYR A 234 4.47 8.71 1.44
CA TYR A 234 4.21 8.15 0.13
C TYR A 234 2.81 8.53 -0.36
N PHE A 235 2.72 9.44 -1.32
CA PHE A 235 1.48 9.80 -2.00
C PHE A 235 1.31 8.92 -3.26
N VAL A 236 0.77 7.73 -3.06
CA VAL A 236 0.70 6.70 -4.11
C VAL A 236 -0.34 7.08 -5.15
N ASN A 237 0.05 7.13 -6.43
CA ASN A 237 -0.78 7.64 -7.52
C ASN A 237 -1.30 9.07 -7.26
N GLY A 238 -0.58 9.86 -6.45
CA GLY A 238 -1.00 11.19 -6.00
C GLY A 238 -1.71 11.21 -4.66
N GLY A 239 -2.02 10.02 -4.09
CA GLY A 239 -2.65 9.84 -2.79
C GLY A 239 -4.17 10.03 -2.79
N GLN A 240 -4.82 9.97 -3.95
CA GLN A 240 -6.27 10.13 -4.12
C GLN A 240 -6.80 8.87 -4.81
N ASP A 241 -7.19 8.94 -6.07
CA ASP A 241 -7.73 7.78 -6.78
C ASP A 241 -6.67 6.71 -7.11
N GLN A 242 -6.89 5.48 -6.66
CA GLN A 242 -6.00 4.35 -6.91
C GLN A 242 -6.45 3.55 -8.13
N PRO A 243 -5.54 3.16 -9.04
CA PRO A 243 -5.88 2.35 -10.19
C PRO A 243 -6.63 1.07 -9.79
N GLY A 244 -7.73 0.78 -10.47
CA GLY A 244 -8.56 -0.41 -10.20
C GLY A 244 -9.61 -0.24 -9.10
N CYS A 245 -9.62 0.89 -8.39
CA CYS A 245 -10.73 1.22 -7.50
C CYS A 245 -11.91 1.82 -8.28
N PRO A 246 -13.16 1.59 -7.84
CA PRO A 246 -14.33 2.15 -8.52
C PRO A 246 -14.36 3.67 -8.38
N THR A 247 -14.67 4.39 -9.47
CA THR A 247 -14.78 5.86 -9.45
C THR A 247 -16.22 6.37 -9.44
N PHE A 248 -17.20 5.46 -9.42
CA PHE A 248 -18.62 5.78 -9.48
C PHE A 248 -19.33 5.46 -8.17
N ILE A 249 -20.10 6.42 -7.68
CA ILE A 249 -20.85 6.36 -6.42
C ILE A 249 -21.76 5.13 -6.28
N HIS A 250 -22.27 4.60 -7.41
CA HIS A 250 -23.15 3.41 -7.42
C HIS A 250 -22.42 2.10 -7.05
N ALA A 251 -21.09 2.11 -6.94
CA ALA A 251 -20.33 0.96 -6.42
C ALA A 251 -20.44 0.81 -4.88
N GLY A 252 -21.20 1.69 -4.22
CA GLY A 252 -21.58 1.56 -2.80
C GLY A 252 -20.36 1.65 -1.88
N TYR A 253 -20.29 0.76 -0.88
CA TYR A 253 -19.20 0.75 0.10
C TYR A 253 -17.81 0.60 -0.55
N SER A 254 -17.72 -0.08 -1.70
CA SER A 254 -16.46 -0.26 -2.43
C SER A 254 -15.91 1.03 -3.01
N TYR A 255 -16.77 2.00 -3.37
CA TYR A 255 -16.35 3.34 -3.81
C TYR A 255 -15.67 4.11 -2.67
N LEU A 256 -16.10 3.90 -1.42
CA LEU A 256 -15.55 4.61 -0.26
C LEU A 256 -14.28 3.97 0.31
N ILE A 257 -14.18 2.64 0.27
CA ILE A 257 -13.16 1.90 1.04
C ILE A 257 -11.99 1.39 0.20
N CYS A 258 -12.14 1.30 -1.12
CA CYS A 258 -11.13 0.66 -1.97
C CYS A 258 -9.79 1.41 -1.94
N ASP A 259 -9.83 2.73 -2.16
CA ASP A 259 -8.66 3.59 -2.13
C ASP A 259 -8.02 3.59 -0.73
N HIS A 260 -8.85 3.68 0.31
CA HIS A 260 -8.40 3.61 1.71
C HIS A 260 -7.66 2.30 2.04
N MET A 261 -8.17 1.15 1.56
CA MET A 261 -7.52 -0.15 1.79
C MET A 261 -6.34 -0.42 0.85
N ARG A 262 -6.09 0.42 -0.16
CA ARG A 262 -4.95 0.26 -1.07
C ARG A 262 -3.63 0.29 -0.30
N ALA A 263 -3.47 1.16 0.71
CA ALA A 263 -2.25 1.22 1.52
C ALA A 263 -1.91 -0.12 2.19
N VAL A 264 -2.92 -0.85 2.70
CA VAL A 264 -2.75 -2.19 3.28
C VAL A 264 -2.25 -3.18 2.24
N TYR A 265 -2.90 -3.24 1.07
CA TYR A 265 -2.53 -4.20 0.03
C TYR A 265 -1.19 -3.88 -0.64
N LEU A 266 -0.83 -2.60 -0.76
CA LEU A 266 0.50 -2.17 -1.21
C LEU A 266 1.57 -2.64 -0.24
N TYR A 267 1.36 -2.42 1.05
CA TYR A 267 2.32 -2.81 2.08
C TYR A 267 2.46 -4.33 2.15
N ILE A 268 1.36 -5.11 2.13
CA ILE A 268 1.41 -6.57 2.00
C ILE A 268 2.21 -6.98 0.75
N SER A 269 1.91 -6.41 -0.41
CA SER A 269 2.58 -6.77 -1.67
C SER A 269 4.08 -6.46 -1.66
N ALA A 270 4.48 -5.38 -0.98
CA ALA A 270 5.87 -4.97 -0.78
C ALA A 270 6.68 -6.00 0.02
N LEU A 271 6.01 -6.74 0.91
CA LEU A 271 6.62 -7.74 1.77
C LEU A 271 6.66 -9.13 1.14
N GLU A 272 5.70 -9.44 0.25
CA GLU A 272 5.63 -10.74 -0.41
C GLU A 272 6.48 -10.84 -1.69
N ASN A 273 6.70 -9.73 -2.39
CA ASN A 273 7.27 -9.73 -3.74
C ASN A 273 8.56 -8.92 -3.83
N SER A 274 9.35 -9.19 -4.88
CA SER A 274 10.57 -8.44 -5.20
C SER A 274 10.32 -7.06 -5.85
N CYS A 275 9.07 -6.59 -5.88
CA CYS A 275 8.78 -5.30 -6.49
C CYS A 275 9.33 -4.16 -5.62
N PRO A 276 10.16 -3.25 -6.16
CA PRO A 276 10.82 -2.26 -5.33
C PRO A 276 9.89 -1.17 -4.77
N LEU A 277 8.65 -1.00 -5.29
CA LEU A 277 7.70 0.08 -4.92
C LEU A 277 8.41 1.40 -4.55
N MET A 278 9.29 1.82 -5.46
CA MET A 278 10.21 2.93 -5.27
C MET A 278 9.50 4.24 -5.49
N ALA A 279 9.74 5.21 -4.61
CA ALA A 279 9.17 6.54 -4.68
C ALA A 279 10.23 7.62 -4.84
N PHE A 280 9.82 8.75 -5.40
CA PHE A 280 10.71 9.87 -5.74
C PHE A 280 10.30 11.12 -4.96
N PRO A 281 11.24 11.78 -4.26
CA PRO A 281 10.96 13.03 -3.56
C PRO A 281 10.56 14.10 -4.56
N CYS A 282 9.43 14.77 -4.30
CA CYS A 282 8.97 15.84 -5.16
C CYS A 282 8.10 16.83 -4.40
N ALA A 283 8.05 18.08 -4.87
CA ALA A 283 7.22 19.09 -4.21
C ALA A 283 5.71 18.83 -4.40
N THR A 284 5.32 18.33 -5.57
CA THR A 284 3.93 18.02 -5.89
C THR A 284 3.83 16.82 -6.84
N TYR A 285 2.68 16.15 -6.83
CA TYR A 285 2.41 15.05 -7.77
C TYR A 285 2.45 15.51 -9.23
N LYS A 286 1.98 16.73 -9.52
CA LYS A 286 2.04 17.31 -10.86
C LYS A 286 3.48 17.51 -11.35
N ALA A 287 4.38 17.96 -10.47
CA ALA A 287 5.80 18.09 -10.78
C ALA A 287 6.46 16.73 -11.04
N PHE A 288 6.09 15.72 -10.25
CA PHE A 288 6.53 14.34 -10.44
C PHE A 288 6.11 13.81 -11.82
N LEU A 289 4.83 13.88 -12.18
CA LEU A 289 4.33 13.46 -13.49
C LEU A 289 4.96 14.24 -14.66
N ALA A 290 5.33 15.50 -14.43
CA ALA A 290 6.00 16.35 -15.41
C ALA A 290 7.51 16.08 -15.54
N GLY A 291 8.06 15.05 -14.91
CA GLY A 291 9.48 14.68 -15.02
C GLY A 291 10.42 15.75 -14.43
N GLN A 292 9.99 16.41 -13.35
CA GLN A 292 10.81 17.42 -12.64
C GLN A 292 11.62 16.81 -11.49
N CYS A 293 11.27 15.59 -11.07
CA CYS A 293 11.88 14.88 -9.95
C CYS A 293 12.35 13.51 -10.45
N LEU A 294 13.63 13.43 -10.83
CA LEU A 294 14.18 12.31 -11.61
C LEU A 294 15.14 11.42 -10.81
N ASP A 295 15.52 11.84 -9.63
CA ASP A 295 16.42 11.11 -8.75
C ASP A 295 16.00 11.31 -7.30
N CYS A 296 16.80 10.74 -6.40
CA CYS A 296 16.60 10.84 -4.95
C CYS A 296 17.85 11.43 -4.29
N PHE A 297 18.63 12.23 -5.01
CA PHE A 297 19.81 12.89 -4.45
C PHE A 297 19.42 13.88 -3.38
N ASN A 298 18.43 14.73 -3.66
CA ASN A 298 17.87 15.67 -2.70
C ASN A 298 16.51 15.17 -2.18
N PRO A 299 16.34 14.84 -0.90
CA PRO A 299 17.33 14.93 0.18
C PRO A 299 18.13 13.64 0.45
N PHE A 300 17.82 12.51 -0.20
CA PHE A 300 18.24 11.17 0.26
C PHE A 300 19.62 10.65 -0.22
N LEU A 301 20.50 11.51 -0.73
CA LEU A 301 21.86 11.15 -1.15
C LEU A 301 21.94 9.95 -2.11
N LEU A 302 20.98 9.86 -3.05
CA LEU A 302 20.81 8.87 -4.13
C LEU A 302 19.97 7.63 -3.79
N SER A 303 19.64 7.38 -2.52
CA SER A 303 18.84 6.22 -2.16
C SER A 303 17.35 6.55 -2.19
N CYS A 304 16.65 6.05 -3.21
CA CYS A 304 15.21 6.25 -3.30
C CYS A 304 14.45 5.41 -2.26
N PRO A 305 13.53 6.02 -1.49
CA PRO A 305 12.76 5.30 -0.49
C PRO A 305 11.84 4.27 -1.13
N ARG A 306 11.64 3.17 -0.41
CA ARG A 306 10.79 2.04 -0.83
C ARG A 306 9.84 1.67 0.30
N ILE A 307 8.59 1.41 -0.07
CA ILE A 307 7.61 0.83 0.85
C ILE A 307 8.09 -0.57 1.28
N GLY A 308 8.12 -0.85 2.58
CA GLY A 308 8.44 -2.18 3.11
C GLY A 308 9.15 -2.17 4.47
N LEU A 309 9.93 -3.22 4.74
CA LEU A 309 10.64 -3.43 6.01
C LEU A 309 12.11 -2.98 6.01
N MET A 310 12.56 -2.29 4.96
CA MET A 310 13.92 -1.72 4.95
C MET A 310 14.07 -0.72 6.11
N GLU A 311 15.24 -0.71 6.74
CA GLU A 311 15.59 0.28 7.75
C GLU A 311 15.46 1.69 7.17
N GLN A 312 14.69 2.55 7.84
CA GLN A 312 14.34 3.91 7.36
C GLN A 312 13.89 3.95 5.88
N SER A 313 13.18 2.92 5.41
CA SER A 313 12.76 2.77 4.01
C SER A 313 13.92 2.73 2.98
N GLY A 314 15.15 2.45 3.45
CA GLY A 314 16.36 2.38 2.64
C GLY A 314 17.03 3.74 2.39
N ILE A 315 16.55 4.84 2.95
CA ILE A 315 17.21 6.15 2.83
C ILE A 315 18.49 6.18 3.68
N LYS A 316 19.45 7.02 3.28
CA LYS A 316 20.74 7.14 3.97
C LYS A 316 21.02 8.60 4.30
N ILE A 317 20.25 9.17 5.21
CA ILE A 317 20.36 10.58 5.60
C ILE A 317 20.32 10.72 7.12
N GLU A 318 21.23 11.53 7.66
CA GLU A 318 21.25 11.94 9.06
C GLU A 318 21.56 13.45 9.14
N PRO A 319 20.80 14.25 9.93
CA PRO A 319 19.56 13.86 10.62
C PRO A 319 18.43 13.54 9.62
N LEU A 320 17.44 12.75 10.08
CA LEU A 320 16.24 12.49 9.28
C LEU A 320 15.53 13.81 8.94
N PRO A 321 14.97 13.92 7.72
CA PRO A 321 14.20 15.09 7.35
C PRO A 321 12.90 15.11 8.16
N LYS A 322 12.42 16.31 8.49
CA LYS A 322 11.18 16.45 9.26
C LYS A 322 10.00 15.78 8.55
N GLU A 323 9.76 16.14 7.30
CA GLU A 323 8.68 15.61 6.46
C GLU A 323 9.12 15.67 4.98
N VAL A 324 8.98 14.57 4.24
CA VAL A 324 9.28 14.53 2.79
C VAL A 324 8.18 13.81 2.05
N LYS A 325 7.56 14.54 1.11
CA LYS A 325 6.59 13.96 0.18
C LYS A 325 7.31 13.22 -0.94
N VAL A 326 6.96 11.95 -1.10
CA VAL A 326 7.47 11.10 -2.16
C VAL A 326 6.32 10.54 -2.99
N TYR A 327 6.54 10.41 -4.29
CA TYR A 327 5.49 9.98 -5.22
C TYR A 327 5.94 8.75 -5.98
N LEU A 328 4.97 7.88 -6.24
CA LEU A 328 5.11 6.73 -7.11
C LEU A 328 3.77 6.45 -7.79
N LEU A 329 3.84 5.64 -8.84
CA LEU A 329 2.70 5.13 -9.57
C LEU A 329 2.61 3.64 -9.28
N THR A 330 1.45 3.04 -9.49
CA THR A 330 1.27 1.59 -9.37
C THR A 330 0.36 1.06 -10.47
N THR A 331 0.37 -0.25 -10.68
CA THR A 331 -0.69 -0.91 -11.47
C THR A 331 -1.96 -1.06 -10.64
N SER A 332 -3.05 -1.53 -11.28
CA SER A 332 -4.37 -1.67 -10.65
C SER A 332 -4.56 -2.94 -9.81
N ARG A 333 -3.62 -3.89 -9.90
CA ARG A 333 -3.71 -5.21 -9.27
C ARG A 333 -2.35 -5.60 -8.70
N ALA A 334 -2.36 -6.44 -7.67
CA ALA A 334 -1.15 -7.01 -7.09
C ALA A 334 -0.32 -7.69 -8.20
N PRO A 335 1.03 -7.55 -8.20
CA PRO A 335 1.87 -6.99 -7.12
C PRO A 335 2.04 -5.46 -7.16
N TYR A 336 1.16 -4.74 -7.87
CA TYR A 336 1.17 -3.26 -7.98
C TYR A 336 2.43 -2.69 -8.64
N CYS A 337 3.21 -3.56 -9.28
CA CYS A 337 4.56 -3.24 -9.67
C CYS A 337 4.62 -2.38 -10.91
N VAL A 338 5.51 -1.39 -10.87
CA VAL A 338 5.87 -0.57 -12.02
C VAL A 338 7.36 -0.22 -11.98
N HIS A 339 7.88 0.07 -13.15
CA HIS A 339 9.15 0.72 -13.37
C HIS A 339 8.88 2.09 -13.98
N HIS A 340 9.35 3.13 -13.32
CA HIS A 340 9.23 4.49 -13.81
C HIS A 340 10.30 4.78 -14.86
N SER A 341 9.93 5.50 -15.90
CA SER A 341 10.84 6.00 -16.92
C SER A 341 10.53 7.46 -17.23
N LEU A 342 11.58 8.24 -17.43
CA LEU A 342 11.47 9.56 -18.06
C LEU A 342 11.21 9.36 -19.55
N VAL A 343 10.28 10.13 -20.11
CA VAL A 343 10.08 10.25 -21.55
C VAL A 343 10.17 11.71 -21.96
N GLU A 344 10.84 11.96 -23.08
CA GLU A 344 11.10 13.31 -23.59
C GLU A 344 10.88 13.37 -25.09
N PHE A 345 10.36 14.50 -25.55
CA PHE A 345 10.27 14.83 -26.96
C PHE A 345 10.80 16.24 -27.19
N TYR A 346 11.76 16.33 -28.11
CA TYR A 346 12.40 17.58 -28.51
C TYR A 346 11.92 17.95 -29.91
N LEU A 347 11.19 19.06 -30.06
CA LEU A 347 10.85 19.62 -31.35
C LEU A 347 12.10 20.15 -32.04
N GLN A 348 12.15 20.03 -33.37
CA GLN A 348 13.18 20.68 -34.17
C GLN A 348 12.97 22.20 -34.27
N GLU A 349 11.72 22.65 -34.25
CA GLU A 349 11.34 24.06 -34.29
C GLU A 349 10.27 24.38 -33.25
N PRO A 350 10.33 25.55 -32.60
CA PRO A 350 9.35 25.95 -31.60
C PRO A 350 7.99 26.20 -32.27
N ARG A 351 6.92 26.07 -31.49
CA ARG A 351 5.55 26.28 -31.98
C ARG A 351 4.86 27.39 -31.21
N ASN A 352 3.99 28.13 -31.90
CA ASN A 352 3.21 29.22 -31.30
C ASN A 352 2.05 28.75 -30.40
N LYS A 353 1.96 27.44 -30.13
CA LYS A 353 0.93 26.82 -29.30
C LYS A 353 1.48 25.59 -28.59
N ASP A 354 0.80 25.21 -27.52
CA ASP A 354 1.10 23.99 -26.80
C ASP A 354 0.93 22.77 -27.70
N THR A 355 1.90 21.86 -27.63
CA THR A 355 1.92 20.61 -28.40
C THR A 355 1.73 19.46 -27.45
N PHE A 356 0.77 18.59 -27.75
CA PHE A 356 0.46 17.43 -26.93
C PHE A 356 0.85 16.14 -27.67
N ILE A 357 1.64 15.30 -27.02
CA ILE A 357 2.08 14.02 -27.58
C ILE A 357 1.70 12.91 -26.59
N SER A 358 0.95 11.91 -27.04
CA SER A 358 0.81 10.66 -26.29
C SER A 358 2.00 9.76 -26.60
N VAL A 359 2.66 9.30 -25.55
CA VAL A 359 3.72 8.29 -25.59
C VAL A 359 3.15 7.01 -25.00
N THR A 360 3.18 5.92 -25.76
CA THR A 360 2.70 4.61 -25.31
C THR A 360 3.84 3.60 -25.35
N PHE A 361 4.16 3.01 -24.21
CA PHE A 361 5.07 1.86 -24.13
C PHE A 361 4.29 0.57 -24.30
N LEU A 362 4.88 -0.36 -25.05
CA LEU A 362 4.36 -1.70 -25.29
C LEU A 362 5.43 -2.74 -24.99
N SER A 363 5.08 -3.71 -24.15
CA SER A 363 5.87 -4.93 -23.93
C SER A 363 4.94 -6.14 -23.87
N SER A 364 5.21 -7.15 -24.69
CA SER A 364 4.35 -8.34 -24.82
C SER A 364 2.86 -7.95 -25.00
N ASN A 365 2.05 -8.08 -23.94
CA ASN A 365 0.61 -7.75 -23.91
C ASN A 365 0.25 -6.59 -22.97
N VAL A 366 1.23 -5.89 -22.41
CA VAL A 366 1.03 -4.77 -21.49
C VAL A 366 1.31 -3.46 -22.21
N THR A 367 0.41 -2.51 -22.05
CA THR A 367 0.60 -1.13 -22.52
C THR A 367 0.55 -0.17 -21.36
N SER A 368 1.30 0.92 -21.49
CA SER A 368 1.20 2.07 -20.58
C SER A 368 1.30 3.34 -21.41
N GLN A 369 0.54 4.36 -21.06
CA GLN A 369 0.49 5.60 -21.84
C GLN A 369 0.64 6.81 -20.92
N VAL A 370 1.39 7.80 -21.38
CA VAL A 370 1.45 9.13 -20.80
C VAL A 370 1.24 10.18 -21.87
N LYS A 371 0.67 11.33 -21.50
CA LYS A 371 0.57 12.50 -22.37
C LYS A 371 1.57 13.56 -21.90
N ILE A 372 2.50 13.93 -22.77
CA ILE A 372 3.44 15.04 -22.52
C ILE A 372 2.95 16.31 -23.23
N THR A 373 3.24 17.45 -22.62
CA THR A 373 2.97 18.77 -23.17
C THR A 373 4.29 19.50 -23.42
N ILE A 374 4.44 20.04 -24.63
CA ILE A 374 5.49 21.00 -24.98
C ILE A 374 4.83 22.37 -24.99
N PRO A 375 5.11 23.27 -24.04
CA PRO A 375 4.52 24.59 -24.02
C PRO A 375 4.85 25.39 -25.28
N ARG A 376 4.00 26.37 -25.63
CA ARG A 376 4.30 27.31 -26.72
C ARG A 376 5.67 27.96 -26.52
N GLN A 377 6.39 28.16 -27.62
CA GLN A 377 7.77 28.68 -27.67
C GLN A 377 8.85 27.79 -27.05
N GLU A 378 8.49 26.66 -26.43
CA GLU A 378 9.44 25.68 -25.93
C GLU A 378 9.74 24.62 -26.98
N LEU A 379 10.90 23.98 -26.82
CA LEU A 379 11.33 22.86 -27.68
C LEU A 379 11.13 21.50 -27.01
N GLN A 380 11.11 21.44 -25.68
CA GLN A 380 11.11 20.18 -24.95
C GLN A 380 9.80 19.97 -24.20
N GLY A 381 9.22 18.78 -24.35
CA GLY A 381 8.24 18.26 -23.41
C GLY A 381 8.77 16.99 -22.78
N LYS A 382 8.44 16.80 -21.50
CA LYS A 382 8.84 15.62 -20.74
C LYS A 382 7.75 15.17 -19.79
N GLY A 383 7.85 13.94 -19.34
CA GLY A 383 6.96 13.38 -18.32
C GLY A 383 7.47 12.04 -17.80
N VAL A 384 6.79 11.53 -16.77
CA VAL A 384 7.05 10.21 -16.19
C VAL A 384 6.00 9.23 -16.68
N ILE A 385 6.45 8.10 -17.21
CA ILE A 385 5.62 6.93 -17.51
C ILE A 385 5.96 5.82 -16.54
N ALA A 386 4.96 5.11 -16.05
CA ALA A 386 5.12 3.89 -15.27
C ALA A 386 4.64 2.71 -16.09
N HIS A 387 5.46 1.66 -16.14
CA HIS A 387 5.18 0.47 -16.94
C HIS A 387 5.45 -0.79 -16.09
N ALA A 388 4.65 -1.84 -16.23
CA ALA A 388 4.74 -3.04 -15.36
C ALA A 388 6.07 -3.80 -15.50
N ASN A 389 6.64 -3.80 -16.71
CA ASN A 389 7.94 -4.39 -17.02
C ASN A 389 9.04 -3.33 -17.04
N PRO A 390 10.30 -3.68 -16.70
CA PRO A 390 11.43 -2.77 -16.77
C PRO A 390 11.66 -2.28 -18.20
N GLN A 391 12.29 -1.11 -18.34
CA GLN A 391 12.44 -0.42 -19.62
C GLN A 391 13.15 -1.28 -20.69
N CYS A 392 14.08 -2.14 -20.30
CA CYS A 392 14.79 -3.03 -21.21
C CYS A 392 13.92 -4.15 -21.82
N GLN A 393 12.72 -4.40 -21.27
CA GLN A 393 11.73 -5.34 -21.81
C GLN A 393 10.65 -4.64 -22.66
N ILE A 394 10.79 -3.34 -22.90
CA ILE A 394 9.86 -2.57 -23.73
C ILE A 394 10.33 -2.65 -25.17
N ASN A 395 9.53 -3.31 -26.01
CA ASN A 395 9.92 -3.62 -27.39
C ASN A 395 9.55 -2.50 -28.35
N GLN A 396 8.50 -1.73 -28.04
CA GLN A 396 7.96 -0.73 -28.95
C GLN A 396 7.46 0.51 -28.19
N VAL A 397 7.68 1.68 -28.79
CA VAL A 397 7.07 2.95 -28.39
C VAL A 397 6.14 3.44 -29.50
N LYS A 398 4.92 3.85 -29.13
CA LYS A 398 3.98 4.50 -30.03
C LYS A 398 3.84 5.97 -29.67
N LEU A 399 3.94 6.84 -30.67
CA LEU A 399 3.87 8.28 -30.53
C LEU A 399 2.67 8.81 -31.32
N LYS A 400 1.84 9.63 -30.67
CA LYS A 400 0.68 10.29 -31.31
C LYS A 400 0.70 11.78 -31.01
N PHE A 401 0.87 12.59 -32.04
CA PHE A 401 0.71 14.05 -31.95
C PHE A 401 -0.78 14.41 -32.01
N HIS A 402 -1.31 15.08 -31.00
CA HIS A 402 -2.73 15.48 -30.98
C HIS A 402 -2.95 16.83 -31.64
N SER A 403 -3.93 16.91 -32.55
CA SER A 403 -4.37 18.17 -33.11
C SER A 403 -5.16 18.99 -32.08
N SER A 404 -5.10 20.32 -32.18
CA SER A 404 -5.96 21.22 -31.41
C SER A 404 -7.16 21.60 -32.27
N HIS A 405 -8.38 21.28 -31.82
CA HIS A 405 -9.65 21.58 -32.51
C HIS A 405 -10.03 23.08 -32.43
N ARG A 406 -9.13 24.00 -32.79
CA ARG A 406 -9.51 25.42 -32.97
C ARG A 406 -9.57 25.76 -34.46
N VAL A 407 -10.77 26.14 -34.88
CA VAL A 407 -11.24 26.34 -36.26
C VAL A 407 -10.52 27.47 -37.04
N TRP A 408 -9.72 28.31 -36.37
CA TRP A 408 -9.32 29.63 -36.88
C TRP A 408 -7.83 29.84 -37.19
N ARG A 409 -7.07 28.80 -37.58
CA ARG A 409 -5.74 28.94 -38.22
C ARG A 409 -5.27 27.64 -38.89
N LYS A 410 -4.71 27.74 -40.11
CA LYS A 410 -3.96 26.65 -40.78
C LYS A 410 -2.61 26.49 -40.09
N ASP A 411 -2.57 25.73 -39.00
CA ASP A 411 -1.32 25.38 -38.34
C ASP A 411 -0.67 24.16 -39.00
N ARG A 412 0.67 24.03 -38.84
CA ARG A 412 1.39 22.83 -39.26
C ARG A 412 0.77 21.58 -38.62
N THR A 413 0.34 20.66 -39.47
CA THR A 413 -0.22 19.35 -39.15
C THR A 413 0.85 18.30 -38.89
N THR A 414 2.10 18.61 -39.21
CA THR A 414 3.25 17.72 -38.97
C THR A 414 4.21 18.39 -38.00
N ILE A 415 4.81 17.58 -37.12
CA ILE A 415 5.94 17.98 -36.29
C ILE A 415 7.10 17.01 -36.52
N VAL A 416 8.32 17.54 -36.44
CA VAL A 416 9.56 16.78 -36.54
C VAL A 416 10.34 16.99 -35.25
N GLY A 417 10.93 15.94 -34.71
CA GLY A 417 11.66 16.02 -33.46
C GLY A 417 12.44 14.78 -33.09
N LYS A 418 12.87 14.69 -31.85
CA LYS A 418 13.62 13.56 -31.29
C LYS A 418 12.94 13.05 -30.04
N PHE A 419 12.67 11.76 -29.98
CA PHE A 419 12.16 11.09 -28.79
C PHE A 419 13.31 10.43 -28.02
N CYS A 420 13.32 10.61 -26.70
CA CYS A 420 14.29 10.00 -25.79
C CYS A 420 13.59 9.46 -24.53
N THR A 421 14.20 8.46 -23.89
CA THR A 421 13.71 7.89 -22.63
C THR A 421 14.84 7.31 -21.78
N ALA A 422 14.68 7.35 -20.45
CA ALA A 422 15.62 6.78 -19.49
C ALA A 422 14.87 6.12 -18.31
N PRO A 423 15.39 5.03 -17.74
CA PRO A 423 14.80 4.43 -16.55
C PRO A 423 15.13 5.30 -15.33
N LEU A 424 14.17 5.47 -14.42
CA LEU A 424 14.39 6.20 -13.17
C LEU A 424 15.03 5.28 -12.10
N PRO A 425 15.90 5.80 -11.21
CA PRO A 425 16.38 7.18 -11.15
C PRO A 425 17.40 7.52 -12.26
N VAL A 426 17.34 8.76 -12.76
CA VAL A 426 18.28 9.29 -13.77
C VAL A 426 19.42 10.01 -13.06
N ASN A 427 20.42 9.24 -12.62
CA ASN A 427 21.58 9.80 -11.90
C ASN A 427 22.69 10.34 -12.84
N ASP A 428 22.67 9.96 -14.13
CA ASP A 428 23.59 10.44 -15.18
C ASP A 428 22.90 10.32 -16.54
N ASN A 429 23.16 11.26 -17.46
CA ASN A 429 22.60 11.31 -18.81
C ASN A 429 22.98 10.10 -19.69
N LYS A 430 23.96 9.30 -19.28
CA LYS A 430 24.39 8.08 -20.01
C LYS A 430 23.31 7.02 -20.17
N LYS A 431 22.24 7.04 -19.35
CA LYS A 431 21.11 6.09 -19.45
C LYS A 431 20.00 6.53 -20.41
N MET A 432 20.14 7.70 -21.03
CA MET A 432 19.15 8.20 -21.99
C MET A 432 19.30 7.50 -23.34
N VAL A 433 18.22 6.86 -23.79
CA VAL A 433 18.12 6.18 -25.09
C VAL A 433 17.20 6.99 -25.99
N CYS A 434 17.65 7.29 -27.21
CA CYS A 434 16.88 8.05 -28.18
C CYS A 434 16.69 7.27 -29.47
N LEU A 435 15.61 7.56 -30.20
CA LEU A 435 15.42 7.03 -31.55
C LEU A 435 16.50 7.57 -32.50
N PRO A 436 16.97 6.75 -33.48
CA PRO A 436 18.13 7.08 -34.31
C PRO A 436 17.88 8.15 -35.36
N GLU A 437 16.64 8.29 -35.84
CA GLU A 437 16.24 9.29 -36.84
C GLU A 437 15.23 10.29 -36.25
N PRO A 438 15.13 11.50 -36.83
CA PRO A 438 14.06 12.43 -36.48
C PRO A 438 12.68 11.79 -36.64
N VAL A 439 11.90 11.87 -35.56
CA VAL A 439 10.53 11.38 -35.50
C VAL A 439 9.62 12.36 -36.22
N ASN A 440 9.04 11.93 -37.33
CA ASN A 440 8.01 12.67 -38.05
C ASN A 440 6.63 12.24 -37.55
N LEU A 441 5.88 13.17 -36.95
CA LEU A 441 4.52 12.90 -36.45
C LEU A 441 3.50 13.75 -37.20
N GLN A 442 2.57 13.09 -37.88
CA GLN A 442 1.37 13.69 -38.43
C GLN A 442 0.26 13.78 -37.38
N ALA A 443 -0.52 14.85 -37.43
CA ALA A 443 -1.57 15.12 -36.47
C ALA A 443 -2.61 13.99 -36.45
N SER A 444 -2.95 13.54 -35.25
CA SER A 444 -3.89 12.46 -34.94
C SER A 444 -3.50 11.06 -35.42
N GLU A 445 -2.35 10.91 -36.08
CA GLU A 445 -1.81 9.61 -36.49
C GLU A 445 -0.90 9.03 -35.40
N THR A 446 -0.90 7.70 -35.30
CA THR A 446 -0.05 6.97 -34.34
C THR A 446 1.07 6.31 -35.11
N VAL A 447 2.30 6.66 -34.79
CA VAL A 447 3.50 6.07 -35.38
C VAL A 447 4.18 5.18 -34.36
N SER A 448 4.62 4.00 -34.78
CA SER A 448 5.25 3.01 -33.89
C SER A 448 6.74 2.86 -34.24
N TYR A 449 7.57 2.77 -33.22
CA TYR A 449 9.02 2.63 -33.34
C TYR A 449 9.51 1.52 -32.42
N ASP A 450 10.44 0.70 -32.90
CA ASP A 450 11.09 -0.31 -32.08
C ASP A 450 12.05 0.36 -31.09
N LEU A 451 12.01 -0.08 -29.84
CA LEU A 451 12.87 0.41 -28.78
C LEU A 451 13.83 -0.72 -28.39
N LYS A 452 15.10 -0.59 -28.78
CA LYS A 452 16.14 -1.58 -28.44
C LYS A 452 16.95 -1.08 -27.26
N ILE A 453 16.65 -1.59 -26.07
CA ILE A 453 17.36 -1.27 -24.82
C ILE A 453 17.88 -2.58 -24.25
N MET A 454 19.18 -2.68 -24.01
CA MET A 454 19.77 -3.88 -23.39
C MET A 454 19.43 -3.92 -21.90
N CYS A 455 19.02 -5.10 -21.40
CA CYS A 455 18.99 -5.34 -19.97
C CYS A 455 20.44 -5.51 -19.48
N VAL A 456 20.79 -4.77 -18.44
CA VAL A 456 22.11 -4.84 -17.78
C VAL A 456 22.01 -5.71 -16.54
#